data_AF-A0A2R7M7B7-F1
#
_entry.id   AF-A0A2R7M7B7-F1
#
_cell.length_a   1.000
_cell.length_b   1.000
_cell.length_c   1.000
_cell.angle_alpha   90.00
_cell.angle_beta   90.00
_cell.angle_gamma   90.00
#
_symmetry.space_group_name_H-M   'P 1'
#
loop_
_entity.id
_entity.type
_entity.pdbx_description
1 polymer ?
#
loop_
_entity_poly.entity_id
_entity_poly.type
_entity_poly.pdbx_seq_one_letter_code
_entity_poly.pdbx_strand_id
1 'polypeptide(L)'
;MCTALERSAWTSHKFWAESGSVHFNRANEALDEAMRSDPRFAEWLEEQSKGIGELVAKKGGRDNPNPEDFIWHHAHPDTVAGRHGVMQLVPTYQHSPGSDFWRTLHPGNMGGFAIWGKKKSTTVLLE
;
A
#
# COMPACT_ATOMS: atom_id res chain seq x y z
N MET A 1 4.36 -13.04 14.23
CA MET A 1 4.83 -12.68 12.88
C MET A 1 3.76 -11.81 12.25
N CYS A 2 4.11 -10.61 11.80
CA CYS A 2 3.22 -9.75 11.00
C CYS A 2 3.19 -10.36 9.59
N THR A 3 2.06 -10.92 9.17
CA THR A 3 1.90 -11.44 7.80
C THR A 3 1.55 -10.30 6.85
N ALA A 4 2.45 -9.32 6.71
CA ALA A 4 2.42 -8.47 5.55
C ALA A 4 2.85 -9.32 4.35
N LEU A 5 2.12 -9.23 3.24
CA LEU A 5 2.55 -9.78 1.96
C LEU A 5 3.84 -9.08 1.51
N GLU A 6 4.99 -9.60 1.92
CA GLU A 6 6.30 -8.99 1.63
C GLU A 6 6.82 -9.24 0.21
N ARG A 7 6.09 -9.97 -0.65
CA ARG A 7 6.61 -10.31 -1.98
C ARG A 7 6.56 -9.17 -2.98
N SER A 8 5.77 -8.13 -2.72
CA SER A 8 5.70 -6.99 -3.63
C SER A 8 5.38 -5.71 -2.88
N ALA A 9 6.41 -5.14 -2.27
CA ALA A 9 6.47 -3.71 -2.04
C ALA A 9 6.38 -3.00 -3.40
N TRP A 10 5.16 -2.71 -3.87
CA TRP A 10 4.92 -2.07 -5.15
C TRP A 10 5.45 -0.65 -5.08
N THR A 11 6.54 -0.39 -5.81
CA THR A 11 7.18 0.91 -5.86
C THR A 11 6.55 1.73 -6.98
N SER A 12 5.86 2.80 -6.62
CA SER A 12 5.38 3.76 -7.62
C SER A 12 6.54 4.64 -8.08
N HIS A 13 6.78 4.72 -9.40
CA HIS A 13 7.82 5.55 -10.05
C HIS A 13 7.75 7.06 -9.70
N LYS A 14 6.64 7.52 -9.09
CA LYS A 14 6.50 8.85 -8.49
C LYS A 14 5.87 8.71 -7.11
N PHE A 15 6.68 8.50 -6.08
CA PHE A 15 6.20 8.23 -4.72
C PHE A 15 5.43 9.38 -4.06
N TRP A 16 5.48 10.57 -4.64
CA TRP A 16 4.57 11.67 -4.33
C TRP A 16 3.33 11.62 -5.22
N ALA A 17 2.18 11.74 -4.58
CA ALA A 17 0.92 12.11 -5.18
C ALA A 17 0.15 12.94 -4.16
N GLU A 18 -0.39 14.07 -4.59
CA GLU A 18 -1.08 15.02 -3.69
C GLU A 18 -2.29 14.39 -2.95
N SER A 19 -2.68 13.15 -3.28
CA SER A 19 -3.71 12.38 -2.55
C SER A 19 -3.38 10.89 -2.41
N GLY A 20 -3.90 10.28 -1.33
CA GLY A 20 -3.81 8.83 -1.09
C GLY A 20 -4.51 7.99 -2.15
N SER A 21 -5.62 8.47 -2.72
CA SER A 21 -6.36 7.76 -3.77
C SER A 21 -5.51 7.50 -5.02
N VAL A 22 -4.63 8.44 -5.41
CA VAL A 22 -3.72 8.20 -6.54
C VAL A 22 -2.71 7.09 -6.23
N HIS A 23 -2.22 7.00 -4.99
CA HIS A 23 -1.36 5.89 -4.59
C HIS A 23 -2.08 4.55 -4.58
N PHE A 24 -3.32 4.51 -4.09
CA PHE A 24 -4.13 3.29 -4.09
C PHE A 24 -4.41 2.81 -5.51
N ASN A 25 -4.73 3.71 -6.44
CA ASN A 25 -4.92 3.33 -7.85
C ASN A 25 -3.66 2.70 -8.47
N ARG A 26 -2.48 3.28 -8.21
CA ARG A 26 -1.20 2.72 -8.69
C ARG A 26 -0.88 1.38 -8.02
N ALA A 27 -1.24 1.23 -6.75
CA ALA A 27 -1.05 -0.03 -6.02
C ALA A 27 -1.99 -1.13 -6.54
N ASN A 28 -3.25 -0.79 -6.86
CA ASN A 28 -4.20 -1.70 -7.51
C ASN A 28 -3.69 -2.18 -8.87
N GLU A 29 -3.20 -1.26 -9.72
CA GLU A 29 -2.62 -1.62 -11.03
C GLU A 29 -1.45 -2.59 -10.88
N ALA A 30 -0.56 -2.33 -9.92
CA ALA A 30 0.59 -3.20 -9.66
C ALA A 30 0.17 -4.57 -9.10
N LEU A 31 -0.83 -4.62 -8.22
CA LEU A 31 -1.38 -5.87 -7.69
C LEU A 31 -2.09 -6.71 -8.76
N ASP A 32 -2.83 -6.06 -9.67
CA ASP A 32 -3.47 -6.69 -10.82
C ASP A 32 -2.42 -7.33 -11.76
N GLU A 33 -1.34 -6.61 -12.08
CA GLU A 33 -0.22 -7.16 -12.85
C GLU A 33 0.41 -8.38 -12.16
N ALA A 34 0.60 -8.31 -10.84
CA ALA A 34 1.12 -9.41 -10.03
C ALA A 34 0.28 -10.68 -10.15
N MET A 35 -1.03 -10.56 -9.95
CA MET A 35 -1.95 -11.68 -9.97
C MET A 35 -2.04 -12.28 -11.38
N ARG A 36 -1.95 -11.46 -12.43
CA ARG A 36 -1.85 -11.98 -13.81
C ARG A 36 -0.56 -12.72 -14.07
N SER A 37 0.54 -12.31 -13.45
CA SER A 37 1.86 -12.94 -13.64
C SER A 37 2.08 -14.22 -12.81
N ASP A 38 1.34 -14.36 -11.69
CA ASP A 38 1.43 -15.51 -10.79
C ASP A 38 0.03 -16.01 -10.40
N PRO A 39 -0.50 -17.02 -11.12
CA PRO A 39 -1.83 -17.58 -10.84
C PRO A 39 -1.96 -18.19 -9.44
N ARG A 40 -0.88 -18.75 -8.87
CA ARG A 40 -0.92 -19.31 -7.50
C ARG A 40 -1.07 -18.21 -6.48
N PHE A 41 -0.39 -17.09 -6.70
CA PHE A 41 -0.56 -15.91 -5.87
C PHE A 41 -1.99 -15.35 -5.98
N ALA A 42 -2.56 -15.30 -7.19
CA ALA A 42 -3.94 -14.87 -7.39
C ALA A 42 -4.95 -15.76 -6.66
N GLU A 43 -4.84 -17.09 -6.80
CA GLU A 43 -5.68 -18.06 -6.09
C GLU A 43 -5.59 -17.88 -4.58
N TRP A 44 -4.37 -17.81 -4.05
CA TRP A 44 -4.17 -17.63 -2.61
C TRP A 44 -4.75 -16.29 -2.11
N LEU A 45 -4.61 -15.20 -2.87
CA LEU A 45 -5.13 -13.90 -2.46
C LEU A 45 -6.67 -13.86 -2.48
N GLU A 46 -7.30 -14.49 -3.48
CA GLU A 46 -8.74 -14.64 -3.58
C GLU A 46 -9.32 -15.48 -2.43
N GLU A 47 -8.59 -16.48 -1.93
CA GLU A 47 -8.94 -17.21 -0.71
C GLU A 47 -8.90 -16.33 0.54
N GLN A 48 -8.00 -15.33 0.60
CA GLN A 48 -7.90 -14.42 1.74
C GLN A 48 -8.93 -13.28 1.67
N SER A 49 -9.33 -12.85 0.48
CA SER A 49 -10.31 -11.78 0.27
C SER A 49 -11.09 -12.05 -1.02
N LYS A 50 -12.32 -12.52 -0.85
CA LYS A 50 -13.18 -12.91 -1.96
C LYS A 50 -13.51 -11.69 -2.84
N GLY A 51 -13.31 -11.82 -4.14
CA GLY A 51 -13.55 -10.79 -5.15
C GLY A 51 -12.43 -9.78 -5.31
N ILE A 52 -11.31 -9.91 -4.59
CA ILE A 52 -10.19 -8.95 -4.66
C ILE A 52 -9.62 -8.83 -6.07
N GLY A 53 -9.59 -9.94 -6.83
CA GLY A 53 -9.19 -9.94 -8.23
C GLY A 53 -10.01 -8.96 -9.08
N GLU A 54 -11.33 -9.01 -8.95
CA GLU A 54 -12.25 -8.15 -9.72
C GLU A 54 -12.14 -6.67 -9.31
N LEU A 55 -11.98 -6.40 -8.01
CA LEU A 55 -11.87 -5.05 -7.47
C LEU A 55 -10.66 -4.29 -8.04
N VAL A 56 -9.51 -4.97 -8.17
CA VAL A 56 -8.27 -4.33 -8.61
C VAL A 56 -8.03 -4.45 -10.13
N ALA A 57 -8.65 -5.41 -10.82
CA ALA A 57 -8.47 -5.64 -12.25
C ALA A 57 -9.13 -4.59 -13.16
N LYS A 58 -10.09 -3.82 -12.66
CA LYS A 58 -10.74 -2.78 -13.46
C LYS A 58 -9.71 -1.71 -13.81
N LYS A 59 -9.52 -1.40 -15.09
CA LYS A 59 -8.63 -0.31 -15.53
C LYS A 59 -9.16 1.03 -15.01
N GLY A 60 -8.45 1.66 -14.07
CA GLY A 60 -8.97 2.79 -13.29
C GLY A 60 -10.01 2.38 -12.22
N GLY A 61 -10.01 1.11 -11.85
CA GLY A 61 -10.72 0.47 -10.74
C GLY A 61 -10.14 0.97 -9.43
N ARG A 62 -10.82 1.99 -8.91
CA ARG A 62 -10.48 2.77 -7.73
C ARG A 62 -10.93 2.12 -6.43
N ASP A 63 -11.52 0.93 -6.51
CA ASP A 63 -12.08 0.31 -5.33
C ASP A 63 -10.91 -0.25 -4.54
N ASN A 64 -10.78 0.26 -3.32
CA ASN A 64 -9.82 -0.29 -2.38
C ASN A 64 -10.15 -1.79 -2.20
N PRO A 65 -9.14 -2.61 -1.89
CA PRO A 65 -9.37 -3.94 -1.36
C PRO A 65 -10.48 -3.89 -0.31
N ASN A 66 -11.30 -4.94 -0.23
CA ASN A 66 -12.40 -4.99 0.73
C ASN A 66 -11.89 -4.54 2.10
N PRO A 67 -12.33 -3.38 2.63
CA PRO A 67 -11.71 -2.78 3.80
C PRO A 67 -11.94 -3.61 5.07
N GLU A 68 -12.83 -4.60 5.04
CA GLU A 68 -12.98 -5.57 6.13
C GLU A 68 -11.80 -6.56 6.18
N ASP A 69 -11.22 -6.90 5.02
CA ASP A 69 -10.15 -7.88 4.91
C ASP A 69 -8.78 -7.20 4.88
N PHE A 70 -8.58 -6.28 3.92
CA PHE A 70 -7.29 -5.65 3.65
C PHE A 70 -7.40 -4.15 3.40
N ILE A 71 -6.31 -3.45 3.67
CA ILE A 71 -6.17 -2.02 3.38
C ILE A 71 -4.77 -1.72 2.84
N TRP A 72 -4.69 -0.69 2.00
CA TRP A 72 -3.41 -0.16 1.55
C TRP A 72 -2.71 0.63 2.66
N HIS A 73 -1.50 0.21 2.98
CA HIS A 73 -0.59 0.88 3.90
C HIS A 73 0.55 1.55 3.12
N HIS A 74 0.77 2.85 3.36
CA HIS A 74 1.98 3.54 2.94
C HIS A 74 3.12 3.14 3.87
N ALA A 75 4.04 2.29 3.42
CA ALA A 75 5.09 1.76 4.27
C ALA A 75 6.04 2.84 4.79
N HIS A 76 6.33 2.80 6.09
CA HIS A 76 7.38 3.62 6.67
C HIS A 76 8.76 3.17 6.11
N PRO A 77 9.67 4.08 5.70
CA PRO A 77 10.95 3.68 5.10
C PRO A 77 11.76 2.69 5.95
N ASP A 78 11.75 2.86 7.28
CA ASP A 78 12.42 1.94 8.22
C ASP A 78 11.91 0.50 8.15
N THR A 79 10.68 0.26 7.68
CA THR A 79 10.11 -1.08 7.55
C THR A 79 10.38 -1.71 6.19
N VAL A 80 10.95 -0.95 5.24
CA VAL A 80 11.17 -1.38 3.85
C VAL A 80 12.57 -1.03 3.34
N ALA A 81 13.58 -1.13 4.21
CA ALA A 81 14.99 -0.92 3.90
C ALA A 81 15.28 0.47 3.30
N GLY A 82 14.65 1.52 3.84
CA GLY A 82 14.83 2.91 3.44
C GLY A 82 14.13 3.30 2.15
N ARG A 83 13.37 2.40 1.51
CA ARG A 83 12.67 2.71 0.26
C ARG A 83 11.48 3.63 0.48
N HIS A 84 11.32 4.59 -0.42
CA HIS A 84 10.12 5.43 -0.52
C HIS A 84 9.16 4.88 -1.57
N GLY A 85 7.89 5.26 -1.48
CA GLY A 85 6.89 4.90 -2.49
C GLY A 85 6.36 3.47 -2.41
N VAL A 86 6.66 2.77 -1.33
CA VAL A 86 6.24 1.39 -1.14
C VAL A 86 4.82 1.37 -0.58
N MET A 87 3.91 0.78 -1.35
CA MET A 87 2.57 0.41 -0.89
C MET A 87 2.58 -1.06 -0.46
N GLN A 88 2.01 -1.35 0.70
CA GLN A 88 1.82 -2.71 1.21
C GLN A 88 0.34 -2.98 1.37
N LEU A 89 -0.12 -4.14 0.90
CA LEU A 89 -1.44 -4.65 1.22
C LEU A 89 -1.34 -5.37 2.56
N VAL A 90 -2.07 -4.89 3.56
CA VAL A 90 -2.03 -5.45 4.92
C VAL A 90 -3.44 -5.77 5.42
N PRO A 91 -3.62 -6.82 6.22
CA PRO A 91 -4.91 -7.09 6.83
C PRO A 91 -5.39 -5.90 7.65
N THR A 92 -6.66 -5.53 7.52
CA THR A 92 -7.19 -4.31 8.16
C THR A 92 -6.99 -4.33 9.67
N TYR A 93 -7.19 -5.48 10.32
CA TYR A 93 -6.98 -5.60 11.77
C TYR A 93 -5.54 -5.29 12.21
N GLN A 94 -4.54 -5.55 11.37
CA GLN A 94 -3.14 -5.21 11.66
C GLN A 94 -2.88 -3.70 11.50
N HIS A 95 -3.63 -3.03 10.63
CA HIS A 95 -3.52 -1.60 10.38
C HIS A 95 -4.46 -0.75 11.26
N SER A 96 -5.07 -1.34 12.29
CA SER A 96 -5.89 -0.62 13.27
C SER A 96 -5.04 0.04 14.37
N PRO A 97 -5.28 1.32 14.71
CA PRO A 97 -4.64 1.95 15.87
C PRO A 97 -4.84 1.14 17.15
N GLY A 98 -3.75 0.91 17.88
CA GLY A 98 -3.77 0.11 19.12
C GLY A 98 -3.63 -1.40 18.93
N SER A 99 -3.61 -1.91 17.68
CA SER A 99 -3.22 -3.30 17.42
C SER A 99 -1.75 -3.54 17.78
N ASP A 100 -1.40 -4.79 18.06
CA ASP A 100 0.00 -5.21 18.34
C ASP A 100 0.96 -4.90 17.19
N PHE A 101 0.42 -4.77 15.98
CA PHE A 101 1.17 -4.51 14.75
C PHE A 101 1.34 -3.01 14.48
N TRP A 102 0.58 -2.14 15.14
CA TRP A 102 0.54 -0.72 14.85
C TRP A 102 1.93 -0.07 14.91
N ARG A 103 2.72 -0.35 15.95
CA ARG A 103 4.08 0.22 16.09
C ARG A 103 5.09 -0.37 15.11
N THR A 104 4.82 -1.57 14.59
CA THR A 104 5.66 -2.21 13.57
C THR A 104 5.39 -1.58 12.20
N LEU A 105 4.12 -1.34 11.86
CA LEU A 105 3.72 -0.70 10.60
C LEU A 105 3.96 0.82 10.62
N HIS A 106 3.79 1.46 11.79
CA HIS A 106 3.95 2.90 12.00
C HIS A 106 4.99 3.21 13.09
N PRO A 107 6.30 2.97 12.84
CA PRO A 107 7.37 3.45 13.71
C PRO A 107 7.21 4.95 14.02
N GLY A 108 7.38 5.34 15.28
CA GLY A 108 7.16 6.74 15.70
C GLY A 108 5.71 7.23 15.56
N ASN A 109 4.74 6.33 15.40
CA ASN A 109 3.32 6.64 15.13
C ASN A 109 3.12 7.38 13.81
N MET A 110 3.99 7.13 12.82
CA MET A 110 3.93 7.72 11.49
C MET A 110 3.95 6.65 10.42
N GLY A 111 3.12 6.83 9.38
CA GLY A 111 3.17 6.03 8.16
C GLY A 111 3.93 6.72 7.04
N GLY A 112 4.23 5.98 5.98
CA GLY A 112 4.92 6.48 4.78
C GLY A 112 4.24 7.65 4.09
N PHE A 113 2.91 7.81 4.23
CA PHE A 113 2.18 8.91 3.63
C PHE A 113 2.66 10.28 4.14
N ALA A 114 3.01 10.37 5.43
CA ALA A 114 3.54 11.60 6.04
C ALA A 114 4.98 11.90 5.59
N ILE A 115 5.74 10.86 5.23
CA ILE A 115 7.18 10.96 4.97
C ILE A 115 7.46 11.22 3.48
N TRP A 116 6.84 10.42 2.61
CA TRP A 116 7.10 10.42 1.18
C TRP A 116 5.84 10.57 0.32
N GLY A 117 4.65 10.37 0.90
CA GLY A 117 3.40 10.37 0.13
C GLY A 117 3.01 11.73 -0.42
N LYS A 118 3.38 12.83 0.24
CA LYS A 118 3.01 14.17 -0.22
C LYS A 118 4.16 14.84 -0.95
N LYS A 119 3.84 15.57 -2.02
CA LYS A 119 4.79 16.50 -2.63
C LYS A 119 5.15 17.55 -1.58
N LYS A 120 6.44 17.68 -1.25
CA LYS A 120 6.90 18.80 -0.43
C LYS A 120 6.81 20.06 -1.29
N SER A 121 6.04 21.06 -0.85
CA SER A 121 6.09 22.38 -1.48
C SER A 121 7.49 22.93 -1.30
N THR A 122 8.26 23.00 -2.38
CA THR A 122 9.50 23.75 -2.41
C THR A 122 9.11 25.23 -2.40
N THR A 123 9.05 25.82 -1.21
CA THR A 123 9.10 27.29 -1.11
C THR A 123 10.51 27.69 -1.50
N VAL A 124 10.69 28.10 -2.75
CA VAL A 124 11.89 28.83 -3.16
C VAL A 124 11.76 30.20 -2.48
N LEU A 125 12.54 30.41 -1.42
CA LEU A 125 12.80 31.76 -0.94
C LEU A 125 13.62 32.43 -2.05
N LEU A 126 12.99 33.31 -2.81
CA LEU A 126 13.70 34.23 -3.69
C LEU A 126 14.36 35.26 -2.77
N GLU A 127 15.70 35.29 -2.79
CA GLU A 127 16.50 36.40 -2.26
C GLU A 127 16.35 37.66 -3.13
#